data_AF-A0AAD5B8Q8-F1
#
_entry.id   AF-A0AAD5B8Q8-F1
#
_cell.length_a   1.000
_cell.length_b   1.000
_cell.length_c   1.000
_cell.angle_alpha   90.00
_cell.angle_beta   90.00
_cell.angle_gamma   90.00
#
_symmetry.space_group_name_H-M   'P 1'
#
loop_
_entity.id
_entity.type
_entity.pdbx_description
1 polymer ?
#
loop_
_entity_poly.entity_id
_entity_poly.type
_entity_poly.pdbx_seq_one_letter_code
_entity_poly.pdbx_strand_id
1 'polypeptide(L)'
;MGGDLEDLEAALNKSSQSRTVGSGSCSALIKLLPGNKDLLVSHDTWNNYQSMLRIMKKYVFSFRTSVKDQMLIPGNTQAFSSYPGSIFSGDDFYILSSGLVTLETTIGNSNSDLWKFVTPQGSVMEWLRNIVANRLARSGKEWADMFSQYNSGTYNNQWMIVDYKSFTPGRLDLKEGVLTVLEQI
;
A
#
# COMPACT_ATOMS: atom_id res chain seq x y z
N MET A 1 0.43 -11.85 0.72
CA MET A 1 -0.51 -12.99 0.74
C MET A 1 -1.40 -13.03 1.97
N GLY A 2 -0.94 -12.68 3.19
CA GLY A 2 -1.82 -12.70 4.37
C GLY A 2 -3.16 -11.97 4.16
N GLY A 3 -3.11 -10.71 3.70
CA GLY A 3 -4.32 -9.95 3.39
C GLY A 3 -5.07 -10.42 2.14
N ASP A 4 -4.38 -10.83 1.06
CA ASP A 4 -5.06 -11.39 -0.14
C ASP A 4 -5.93 -12.61 0.19
N LEU A 5 -5.50 -13.43 1.17
CA LEU A 5 -6.25 -14.61 1.58
C LEU A 5 -7.61 -14.25 2.20
N GLU A 6 -7.77 -13.07 2.78
CA GLU A 6 -9.02 -12.65 3.40
C GLU A 6 -10.17 -12.61 2.38
N ASP A 7 -9.93 -11.96 1.24
CA ASP A 7 -10.91 -11.91 0.15
C ASP A 7 -10.98 -13.24 -0.63
N LEU A 8 -9.86 -13.95 -0.80
CA LEU A 8 -9.84 -15.25 -1.50
C LEU A 8 -10.66 -16.32 -0.77
N GLU A 9 -10.64 -16.34 0.57
CA GLU A 9 -11.44 -17.29 1.35
C GLU A 9 -12.94 -17.10 1.10
N ALA A 10 -13.39 -15.85 0.99
CA ALA A 10 -14.76 -15.52 0.63
C ALA A 10 -15.06 -15.87 -0.84
N ALA A 11 -14.20 -15.45 -1.78
CA ALA A 11 -14.37 -15.70 -3.20
C ALA A 11 -14.39 -17.19 -3.58
N LEU A 12 -13.67 -18.04 -2.82
CA LEU A 12 -13.60 -19.48 -3.03
C LEU A 12 -14.56 -20.29 -2.14
N ASN A 13 -15.54 -19.64 -1.50
CA ASN A 13 -16.57 -20.28 -0.67
C ASN A 13 -16.01 -21.15 0.46
N LYS A 14 -14.94 -20.71 1.13
CA LYS A 14 -14.42 -21.42 2.31
C LYS A 14 -15.50 -21.48 3.40
N SER A 15 -15.76 -22.67 3.93
CA SER A 15 -16.81 -22.92 4.92
C SER A 15 -16.59 -22.25 6.28
N SER A 16 -15.34 -21.92 6.62
CA SER A 16 -14.96 -21.20 7.84
C SER A 16 -13.90 -20.16 7.49
N GLN A 17 -14.29 -18.90 7.51
CA GLN A 17 -13.38 -17.78 7.26
C GLN A 17 -12.43 -17.63 8.45
N SER A 18 -11.15 -17.40 8.15
CA SER A 18 -10.09 -17.23 9.16
C SER A 18 -10.19 -15.91 9.92
N ARG A 19 -10.82 -14.90 9.30
CA ARG A 19 -11.18 -13.62 9.92
C ARG A 19 -12.69 -13.46 9.94
N THR A 20 -13.19 -12.86 11.02
CA THR A 20 -14.57 -12.43 11.11
C THR A 20 -14.77 -11.21 10.21
N VAL A 21 -15.82 -11.19 9.38
CA VAL A 21 -16.20 -9.99 8.62
C VAL A 21 -16.34 -8.81 9.59
N GLY A 22 -15.61 -7.72 9.34
CA GLY A 22 -15.58 -6.56 10.22
C GLY A 22 -14.61 -6.65 11.41
N SER A 23 -13.63 -7.57 11.41
CA SER A 23 -12.58 -7.69 12.45
C SER A 23 -11.60 -6.49 12.56
N GLY A 24 -11.98 -5.33 12.02
CA GLY A 24 -11.26 -4.07 12.11
C GLY A 24 -10.31 -3.82 10.94
N SER A 25 -10.38 -2.61 10.39
CA SER A 25 -9.38 -2.04 9.51
C SER A 25 -8.24 -1.46 10.35
N CYS A 26 -7.04 -1.36 9.80
CA CYS A 26 -5.99 -0.51 10.37
C CYS A 26 -6.50 0.94 10.52
N SER A 27 -5.80 1.77 11.29
CA SER A 27 -6.08 3.20 11.42
C SER A 27 -4.94 4.03 10.85
N ALA A 28 -5.27 5.07 10.08
CA ALA A 28 -4.28 5.99 9.51
C ALA A 28 -4.66 7.45 9.77
N LEU A 29 -3.65 8.32 9.89
CA LEU A 29 -3.84 9.76 10.01
C LEU A 29 -2.76 10.51 9.22
N ILE A 30 -3.22 11.41 8.35
CA ILE A 30 -2.38 12.39 7.65
C ILE A 30 -2.75 13.76 8.19
N LYS A 31 -1.80 14.43 8.85
CA LYS A 31 -2.04 15.67 9.57
C LYS A 31 -1.12 16.79 9.09
N LEU A 32 -1.70 17.77 8.43
CA LEU A 32 -1.06 19.06 8.17
C LEU A 32 -1.06 19.90 9.45
N LEU A 33 0.12 20.35 9.88
CA LEU A 33 0.28 21.16 11.08
C LEU A 33 -0.09 22.63 10.83
N PRO A 34 -0.48 23.39 11.89
CA PRO A 34 -0.79 24.81 11.76
C PRO A 34 0.31 25.62 11.07
N GLY A 35 -0.08 26.45 10.10
CA GLY A 35 0.85 27.23 9.28
C GLY A 35 1.68 26.41 8.30
N ASN A 36 1.22 25.19 7.94
CA ASN A 36 1.88 24.26 7.04
C ASN A 36 3.34 23.97 7.41
N LYS A 37 3.66 24.05 8.72
CA LYS A 37 5.03 23.89 9.22
C LYS A 37 5.57 22.49 9.00
N ASP A 38 4.68 21.50 9.01
CA ASP A 38 5.00 20.11 8.74
C ASP A 38 3.76 19.35 8.27
N LEU A 39 3.99 18.19 7.68
CA LEU A 39 2.97 17.22 7.29
C LEU A 39 3.34 15.89 7.94
N LEU A 40 2.52 15.43 8.88
CA LEU A 40 2.72 14.17 9.58
C LEU A 40 1.90 13.06 8.95
N VAL A 41 2.46 11.86 8.89
CA VAL A 41 1.79 10.65 8.38
C VAL A 41 2.01 9.52 9.39
N SER A 42 0.93 8.92 9.87
CA SER A 42 0.98 7.83 10.85
C SER A 42 0.01 6.71 10.48
N HIS A 43 0.37 5.49 10.85
CA HIS A 43 -0.40 4.28 10.64
C HIS A 43 -0.33 3.38 11.89
N ASP A 44 -1.45 2.78 12.27
CA ASP A 44 -1.62 1.86 13.39
C ASP A 44 -2.27 0.57 12.89
N THR A 45 -1.48 -0.50 12.82
CA THR A 45 -1.92 -1.79 12.27
C THR A 45 -2.78 -2.55 13.27
N TRP A 46 -3.95 -2.98 12.82
CA TRP A 46 -4.81 -3.87 13.58
C TRP A 46 -4.59 -5.30 13.09
N ASN A 47 -4.09 -6.17 13.98
CA ASN A 47 -3.80 -7.56 13.62
C ASN A 47 -3.93 -8.47 14.85
N ASN A 48 -3.99 -9.77 14.62
CA ASN A 48 -3.97 -10.76 15.68
C ASN A 48 -2.68 -10.66 16.49
N TYR A 49 -2.75 -10.80 17.82
CA TYR A 49 -1.58 -10.70 18.70
C TYR A 49 -0.47 -11.70 18.37
N GLN A 50 -0.80 -12.86 17.80
CA GLN A 50 0.20 -13.83 17.33
C GLN A 50 1.08 -13.31 16.18
N SER A 51 0.68 -12.24 15.50
CA SER A 51 1.45 -11.58 14.45
C SER A 51 2.51 -10.62 15.00
N MET A 52 2.62 -10.41 16.32
CA MET A 52 3.51 -9.39 16.92
C MET A 52 5.03 -9.71 16.87
N LEU A 53 5.47 -10.71 16.12
CA LEU A 53 6.89 -10.80 15.74
C LEU A 53 7.17 -9.78 14.63
N ARG A 54 7.79 -8.65 14.98
CA ARG A 54 7.97 -7.50 14.09
C ARG A 54 9.42 -7.33 13.66
N ILE A 55 9.61 -6.88 12.42
CA ILE A 55 10.91 -6.46 11.89
C ILE A 55 10.70 -5.17 11.10
N MET A 56 11.37 -4.10 11.51
CA MET A 56 11.50 -2.91 10.69
C MET A 56 12.56 -3.16 9.59
N LYS A 57 12.20 -2.99 8.32
CA LYS A 57 13.08 -3.33 7.20
C LYS A 57 13.52 -2.10 6.45
N LYS A 58 14.79 -2.09 6.05
CA LYS A 58 15.35 -1.14 5.09
C LYS A 58 15.97 -1.91 3.95
N TYR A 59 15.41 -1.76 2.76
CA TYR A 59 15.98 -2.32 1.53
C TYR A 59 16.65 -1.22 0.72
N VAL A 60 17.84 -1.53 0.21
CA VAL A 60 18.62 -0.70 -0.70
C VAL A 60 19.02 -1.59 -1.87
N PHE A 61 18.28 -1.51 -2.96
CA PHE A 61 18.51 -2.34 -4.15
C PHE A 61 18.99 -1.49 -5.32
N SER A 62 19.82 -2.06 -6.18
CA SER A 62 20.31 -1.41 -7.40
C SER A 62 19.49 -1.83 -8.63
N PHE A 63 18.17 -1.93 -8.48
CA PHE A 63 17.26 -2.31 -9.56
C PHE A 63 17.10 -1.19 -10.58
N ARG A 64 16.83 -1.60 -11.82
CA ARG A 64 16.63 -0.77 -13.01
C ARG A 64 15.35 -1.24 -13.70
N THR A 65 14.68 -0.37 -14.46
CA THR A 65 13.45 -0.75 -15.18
C THR A 65 13.74 -1.75 -16.30
N SER A 66 14.89 -1.59 -16.98
CA SER A 66 15.39 -2.51 -17.99
C SER A 66 16.89 -2.77 -17.82
N VAL A 67 17.39 -3.87 -18.39
CA VAL A 67 18.82 -4.23 -18.42
C VAL A 67 19.66 -3.14 -19.10
N LYS A 68 19.07 -2.35 -20.01
CA LYS A 68 19.75 -1.27 -20.73
C LYS A 68 19.76 0.07 -19.98
N ASP A 69 18.92 0.23 -18.96
CA ASP A 69 18.74 1.52 -18.30
C ASP A 69 19.91 1.85 -17.38
N GLN A 70 20.43 3.07 -17.49
CA GLN A 70 21.51 3.56 -16.63
C GLN A 70 21.01 4.16 -15.31
N MET A 71 19.73 4.48 -15.21
CA MET A 71 19.12 5.04 -14.00
C MET A 71 18.51 3.94 -13.13
N LEU A 72 18.67 4.08 -11.81
CA LEU A 72 17.98 3.24 -10.84
C LEU A 72 16.47 3.56 -10.83
N ILE A 73 15.68 2.58 -10.39
CA ILE A 73 14.25 2.80 -10.12
C ILE A 73 14.05 3.88 -9.04
N PRO A 74 12.95 4.65 -9.06
CA PRO A 74 12.73 5.74 -8.10
C PRO A 74 12.69 5.27 -6.64
N GLY A 75 12.06 4.13 -6.36
CA GLY A 75 11.94 3.54 -5.03
C GLY A 75 13.05 2.52 -4.73
N ASN A 76 14.30 2.80 -5.13
CA ASN A 76 15.43 1.88 -4.96
C ASN A 76 15.80 1.65 -3.48
N THR A 77 15.56 2.64 -2.63
CA THR A 77 15.60 2.53 -1.17
C THR A 77 14.19 2.62 -0.59
N GLN A 78 13.87 1.70 0.33
CA GLN A 78 12.56 1.61 0.98
C GLN A 78 12.76 1.27 2.46
N ALA A 79 12.04 1.95 3.35
CA ALA A 79 11.95 1.60 4.75
C ALA A 79 10.49 1.35 5.13
N PHE A 80 10.17 0.20 5.71
CA PHE A 80 8.79 -0.19 6.02
C PHE A 80 8.68 -1.16 7.21
N SER A 81 7.57 -1.05 7.95
CA SER A 81 7.24 -1.95 9.06
C SER A 81 6.81 -3.30 8.49
N SER A 82 7.23 -4.42 9.11
CA SER A 82 7.05 -5.75 8.53
C SER A 82 7.17 -6.87 9.57
N TYR A 83 7.24 -8.11 9.07
CA TYR A 83 7.23 -9.37 9.82
C TYR A 83 8.36 -10.29 9.32
N PRO A 84 8.87 -11.25 10.12
CA PRO A 84 9.78 -12.29 9.65
C PRO A 84 9.25 -13.02 8.42
N GLY A 85 10.11 -13.27 7.42
CA GLY A 85 9.75 -13.99 6.18
C GLY A 85 8.90 -13.21 5.17
N SER A 86 8.20 -12.14 5.56
CA SER A 86 7.51 -11.27 4.61
C SER A 86 8.53 -10.45 3.78
N ILE A 87 8.30 -10.20 2.51
CA ILE A 87 9.17 -9.35 1.66
C ILE A 87 8.54 -7.99 1.34
N PHE A 88 7.39 -7.70 1.96
CA PHE A 88 6.63 -6.45 1.91
C PHE A 88 6.14 -6.13 3.33
N SER A 89 5.49 -4.99 3.53
CA SER A 89 5.00 -4.55 4.86
C SER A 89 3.89 -5.45 5.37
N GLY A 90 2.76 -5.52 4.67
CA GLY A 90 1.56 -6.23 5.11
C GLY A 90 0.84 -5.53 6.28
N ASP A 91 1.23 -4.29 6.58
CA ASP A 91 0.57 -3.44 7.57
C ASP A 91 -0.52 -2.54 6.96
N ASP A 92 -0.32 -1.74 5.90
CA ASP A 92 0.94 -1.35 5.21
C ASP A 92 1.43 0.08 5.55
N PHE A 93 2.75 0.26 5.71
CA PHE A 93 3.40 1.58 5.83
C PHE A 93 4.82 1.59 5.25
N TYR A 94 5.07 2.46 4.26
CA TYR A 94 6.37 2.58 3.59
C TYR A 94 6.83 4.03 3.47
N ILE A 95 8.14 4.23 3.62
CA ILE A 95 8.87 5.45 3.28
C ILE A 95 9.81 5.13 2.11
N LEU A 96 9.64 5.84 1.00
CA LEU A 96 10.29 5.53 -0.27
C LEU A 96 11.28 6.65 -0.65
N SER A 97 12.43 6.25 -1.20
CA SER A 97 13.45 7.19 -1.73
C SER A 97 12.96 8.09 -2.87
N SER A 98 11.84 7.75 -3.51
CA SER A 98 11.14 8.61 -4.46
C SER A 98 10.49 9.83 -3.80
N GLY A 99 10.56 9.98 -2.47
CA GLY A 99 9.90 11.03 -1.69
C GLY A 99 8.44 10.73 -1.39
N LEU A 100 7.98 9.50 -1.66
CA LEU A 100 6.63 9.05 -1.38
C LEU A 100 6.56 8.35 -0.01
N VAL A 101 5.44 8.55 0.68
CA VAL A 101 5.00 7.69 1.79
C VAL A 101 3.69 7.04 1.36
N THR A 102 3.63 5.72 1.47
CA THR A 102 2.46 4.93 1.05
C THR A 102 1.97 4.12 2.23
N LEU A 103 0.66 4.20 2.50
CA LEU A 103 0.00 3.50 3.59
C LEU A 103 -1.44 3.19 3.21
N GLU A 104 -2.06 2.25 3.90
CA GLU A 104 -3.41 1.81 3.58
C GLU A 104 -4.23 1.51 4.82
N THR A 105 -5.55 1.44 4.66
CA THR A 105 -6.41 0.72 5.60
C THR A 105 -7.39 -0.16 4.82
N THR A 106 -7.51 -1.42 5.23
CA THR A 106 -8.37 -2.40 4.55
C THR A 106 -9.84 -2.02 4.64
N ILE A 107 -10.51 -1.96 3.48
CA ILE A 107 -11.95 -1.68 3.35
C ILE A 107 -12.75 -2.95 3.08
N GLY A 108 -12.11 -4.00 2.54
CA GLY A 108 -12.73 -5.28 2.22
C GLY A 108 -13.78 -5.19 1.12
N ASN A 109 -14.51 -6.29 0.91
CA ASN A 109 -15.70 -6.32 0.07
C ASN A 109 -16.80 -7.16 0.72
N SER A 110 -17.99 -6.58 0.88
CA SER A 110 -19.17 -7.26 1.42
C SER A 110 -20.24 -7.57 0.36
N ASN A 111 -19.98 -7.27 -0.91
CA ASN A 111 -20.87 -7.59 -2.02
C ASN A 111 -20.42 -8.88 -2.71
N SER A 112 -21.15 -9.97 -2.49
CA SER A 112 -20.83 -11.28 -3.08
C SER A 112 -20.87 -11.30 -4.61
N ASP A 113 -21.64 -10.40 -5.24
CA ASP A 113 -21.76 -10.35 -6.70
C ASP A 113 -20.47 -9.90 -7.39
N LEU A 114 -19.52 -9.33 -6.64
CA LEU A 114 -18.22 -8.88 -7.14
C LEU A 114 -17.17 -9.99 -7.15
N TRP A 115 -17.35 -11.09 -6.43
CA TRP A 115 -16.37 -12.18 -6.39
C TRP A 115 -16.12 -12.85 -7.74
N LYS A 116 -17.04 -12.70 -8.69
CA LYS A 116 -16.84 -13.13 -10.09
C LYS A 116 -15.67 -12.44 -10.80
N PHE A 117 -15.19 -11.31 -10.29
CA PHE A 117 -14.02 -10.60 -10.83
C PHE A 117 -12.69 -11.09 -10.25
N VAL A 118 -12.72 -11.89 -9.17
CA VAL A 118 -11.52 -12.50 -8.59
C VAL A 118 -11.16 -13.73 -9.43
N THR A 119 -10.32 -13.53 -10.44
CA THR A 119 -9.92 -14.58 -11.40
C THR A 119 -8.42 -14.89 -11.33
N PRO A 120 -8.00 -16.15 -11.58
CA PRO A 120 -6.58 -16.51 -11.58
C PRO A 120 -5.80 -15.99 -12.80
N GLN A 121 -6.47 -15.72 -13.91
CA GLN A 121 -5.87 -15.08 -15.10
C GLN A 121 -6.30 -13.62 -15.19
N GLY A 122 -5.40 -12.76 -15.69
CA GLY A 122 -5.66 -11.32 -15.82
C GLY A 122 -5.51 -10.52 -14.52
N SER A 123 -5.09 -11.18 -13.43
CA SER A 123 -5.00 -10.61 -12.09
C SER A 123 -3.62 -10.79 -11.51
N VAL A 124 -3.16 -9.81 -10.73
CA VAL A 124 -1.95 -9.88 -9.94
C VAL A 124 -2.32 -9.63 -8.48
N MET A 125 -1.91 -10.51 -7.57
CA MET A 125 -2.16 -10.34 -6.13
C MET A 125 -1.65 -8.99 -5.64
N GLU A 126 -2.37 -8.43 -4.67
CA GLU A 126 -2.16 -7.08 -4.17
C GLU A 126 -0.71 -6.85 -3.74
N TRP A 127 -0.14 -7.77 -2.95
CA TRP A 127 1.21 -7.59 -2.41
C TRP A 127 2.27 -7.37 -3.49
N LEU A 128 2.08 -7.95 -4.69
CA LEU A 128 3.01 -7.79 -5.80
C LEU A 128 2.77 -6.46 -6.53
N ARG A 129 1.50 -6.06 -6.71
CA ARG A 129 1.14 -4.73 -7.26
C ARG A 129 1.68 -3.60 -6.38
N ASN A 130 1.53 -3.74 -5.06
CA ASN A 130 2.12 -2.87 -4.03
C ASN A 130 3.63 -2.71 -4.20
N ILE A 131 4.39 -3.83 -4.25
CA ILE A 131 5.85 -3.80 -4.46
C ILE A 131 6.22 -3.09 -5.77
N VAL A 132 5.51 -3.36 -6.86
CA VAL A 132 5.80 -2.76 -8.18
C VAL A 132 5.55 -1.26 -8.16
N ALA A 133 4.41 -0.82 -7.64
CA ALA A 133 4.06 0.60 -7.52
C ALA A 133 5.07 1.36 -6.64
N ASN A 134 5.43 0.81 -5.47
CA ASN A 134 6.44 1.39 -4.57
C ASN A 134 7.82 1.53 -5.22
N ARG A 135 8.19 0.59 -6.09
CA ARG A 135 9.49 0.60 -6.78
C ARG A 135 9.54 1.64 -7.89
N LEU A 136 8.47 1.78 -8.67
CA LEU A 136 8.50 2.48 -9.96
C LEU A 136 7.91 3.89 -9.93
N ALA A 137 7.02 4.20 -8.99
CA ALA A 137 6.30 5.47 -8.97
C ALA A 137 7.16 6.67 -8.55
N ARG A 138 6.99 7.80 -9.26
CA ARG A 138 7.59 9.10 -8.92
C ARG A 138 6.59 10.07 -8.31
N SER A 139 5.29 9.83 -8.47
CA SER A 139 4.21 10.64 -7.92
C SER A 139 3.08 9.76 -7.41
N GLY A 140 2.18 10.31 -6.60
CA GLY A 140 1.00 9.58 -6.14
C GLY A 140 0.09 9.12 -7.27
N LYS A 141 -0.04 9.91 -8.34
CA LYS A 141 -0.79 9.53 -9.53
C LYS A 141 -0.14 8.34 -10.26
N GLU A 142 1.16 8.38 -10.50
CA GLU A 142 1.86 7.24 -11.13
C GLU A 142 1.74 5.97 -10.29
N TRP A 143 1.79 6.11 -8.95
CA TRP A 143 1.59 4.99 -8.04
C TRP A 143 0.20 4.37 -8.23
N ALA A 144 -0.85 5.20 -8.22
CA ALA A 144 -2.22 4.77 -8.43
C ALA A 144 -2.42 4.10 -9.80
N ASP A 145 -1.87 4.69 -10.86
CA ASP A 145 -1.97 4.17 -12.23
C ASP A 145 -1.25 2.80 -12.36
N MET A 146 -0.12 2.60 -11.67
CA MET A 146 0.60 1.32 -11.65
C MET A 146 -0.12 0.26 -10.80
N PHE A 147 -0.57 0.62 -9.60
CA PHE A 147 -1.23 -0.30 -8.67
C PHE A 147 -2.56 -0.83 -9.23
N SER A 148 -3.26 -0.02 -10.02
CA SER A 148 -4.56 -0.37 -10.63
C SER A 148 -4.46 -1.41 -11.74
N GLN A 149 -3.26 -1.66 -12.29
CA GLN A 149 -3.08 -2.64 -13.36
C GLN A 149 -3.27 -4.06 -12.82
N TYR A 150 -4.06 -4.86 -13.54
CA TYR A 150 -4.35 -6.26 -13.18
C TYR A 150 -4.93 -6.40 -11.76
N ASN A 151 -5.85 -5.50 -11.38
CA ASN A 151 -6.55 -5.55 -10.10
C ASN A 151 -7.11 -6.97 -9.85
N SER A 152 -6.78 -7.54 -8.69
CA SER A 152 -7.20 -8.88 -8.28
C SER A 152 -8.53 -8.92 -7.54
N GLY A 153 -9.04 -7.78 -7.04
CA GLY A 153 -10.18 -7.76 -6.11
C GLY A 153 -9.86 -8.43 -4.77
N THR A 154 -8.57 -8.50 -4.40
CA THR A 154 -8.07 -9.11 -3.15
C THR A 154 -7.21 -8.12 -2.38
N TYR A 155 -7.22 -8.26 -1.05
CA TYR A 155 -6.70 -7.29 -0.10
C TYR A 155 -7.21 -5.87 -0.42
N ASN A 156 -8.53 -5.74 -0.40
CA ASN A 156 -9.23 -4.52 -0.83
C ASN A 156 -9.01 -3.38 0.18
N ASN A 157 -8.25 -2.36 -0.22
CA ASN A 157 -7.75 -1.32 0.66
C ASN A 157 -8.06 0.09 0.15
N GLN A 158 -8.15 1.06 1.08
CA GLN A 158 -7.97 2.47 0.78
C GLN A 158 -6.49 2.82 0.93
N TRP A 159 -5.83 3.08 -0.19
CA TRP A 159 -4.44 3.53 -0.26
C TRP A 159 -4.35 5.04 -0.19
N MET A 160 -3.45 5.54 0.65
CA MET A 160 -3.04 6.93 0.73
C MET A 160 -1.59 7.05 0.28
N ILE A 161 -1.32 7.94 -0.67
CA ILE A 161 0.01 8.18 -1.21
C ILE A 161 0.35 9.64 -0.99
N VAL A 162 1.23 9.89 -0.04
CA VAL A 162 1.73 11.23 0.29
C VAL A 162 3.01 11.48 -0.48
N ASP A 163 3.03 12.53 -1.29
CA ASP A 163 4.21 12.97 -2.01
C ASP A 163 4.87 14.17 -1.30
N TYR A 164 5.91 13.89 -0.52
CA TYR A 164 6.65 14.94 0.19
C TYR A 164 7.44 15.87 -0.76
N LYS A 165 7.68 15.48 -2.02
CA LYS A 165 8.28 16.39 -3.00
C LYS A 165 7.34 17.54 -3.37
N SER A 166 6.03 17.31 -3.23
CA SER A 166 4.97 18.30 -3.49
C SER A 166 4.64 19.15 -2.27
N PHE A 167 5.18 18.80 -1.09
CA PHE A 167 5.02 19.57 0.14
C PHE A 167 6.21 20.51 0.37
N THR A 168 5.95 21.75 0.77
CA THR A 168 7.00 22.73 1.13
C THR A 168 6.67 23.33 2.49
N PRO A 169 7.49 23.09 3.53
CA PRO A 169 7.25 23.62 4.87
C PRO A 169 7.07 25.15 4.88
N GLY A 170 6.04 25.62 5.58
CA GLY A 170 5.72 27.04 5.76
C GLY A 170 5.01 27.70 4.56
N ARG A 171 4.87 27.01 3.43
CA ARG A 171 4.16 27.52 2.26
C ARG A 171 2.65 27.32 2.43
N LEU A 172 1.87 28.40 2.34
CA LEU A 172 0.43 28.37 2.63
C LEU A 172 -0.39 27.76 1.48
N ASP A 173 0.06 27.88 0.25
CA ASP A 173 -0.54 27.21 -0.92
C ASP A 173 -0.04 25.76 -1.01
N LEU A 174 -0.96 24.81 -0.82
CA LEU A 174 -0.67 23.40 -1.09
C LEU A 174 -0.70 23.16 -2.61
N LYS A 175 0.34 22.49 -3.10
CA LYS A 175 0.37 22.06 -4.50
C LYS A 175 -0.54 20.86 -4.70
N GLU A 176 -1.09 20.74 -5.91
CA GLU A 176 -1.73 19.51 -6.35
C GLU A 176 -0.73 18.34 -6.27
N GLY A 177 -1.22 17.15 -5.91
CA GLY A 177 -0.41 15.94 -5.84
C GLY A 177 0.26 15.66 -4.50
N VAL A 178 0.07 16.49 -3.46
CA VAL A 178 0.55 16.20 -2.09
C VAL A 178 -0.04 14.90 -1.55
N LEU A 179 -1.32 14.64 -1.81
CA LEU A 179 -2.01 13.41 -1.40
C LEU A 179 -2.80 12.86 -2.57
N THR A 180 -2.60 11.58 -2.87
CA THR A 180 -3.46 10.78 -3.76
C THR A 180 -4.15 9.70 -2.93
N VAL A 181 -5.44 9.49 -3.16
CA VAL A 181 -6.23 8.42 -2.52
C VAL A 181 -6.70 7.47 -3.61
N LEU A 182 -6.57 6.16 -3.38
CA LEU A 182 -7.03 5.10 -4.26
C LEU A 182 -7.83 4.09 -3.43
N GLU A 183 -8.97 3.64 -3.93
CA GLU A 183 -9.74 2.55 -3.33
C GLU A 183 -9.87 1.41 -4.34
N GLN A 184 -9.70 0.18 -3.85
CA GLN A 184 -9.88 -1.04 -4.62
C GLN A 184 -11.00 -1.87 -4.03
N ILE A 185 -11.85 -2.42 -4.91
CA ILE A 185 -12.78 -3.51 -4.63
C ILE A 185 -12.67 -4.59 -5.72
#